data_AF-A0A7W0X9Z6-F1
#
_entry.id   AF-A0A7W0X9Z6-F1
#
_cell.length_a   1.000
_cell.length_b   1.000
_cell.length_c   1.000
_cell.angle_alpha   90.00
_cell.angle_beta   90.00
_cell.angle_gamma   90.00
#
_symmetry.space_group_name_H-M   'P 1'
#
loop_
_entity.id
_entity.type
_entity.pdbx_description
1 polymer ?
#
loop_
_entity_poly.entity_id
_entity_poly.type
_entity_poly.pdbx_seq_one_letter_code
_entity_poly.pdbx_strand_id
1 'polypeptide(L)'
;MAAGLVAFAALNAPGVPKRAGPPAEELSVERTVLRPGVIELTVRNDGPDAVRIGQVSVNDAFVPFDSDAQVGRLGADKLSIPYDWIEGQAYAVQLHTTTGGTIATDIPIAVETPTTGLSFFAVMALLGLYVGIVPVVLGMLFLPWLRRIGERWIRVLMAVTIGLLVWLAIDATLEGVELAGEGSQAFGGPALVFLGAVLAYLALSGIDAWVRGRRETAEAEGIGSARLALLISVGIGLHNLGEGLAIGSAYALGALALGAFLVIGFVLQNTTEGLAIVVPYAQRTVSASRLVGLGAIAGAPAIAGAWIGGSAYNGSVAALLLGAGVGAIVQVIQQLVPTIRDRLGRALYPASVSGIAAGMAILYLTGLLVGG
;
A
#
# COMPACT_ATOMS: atom_id res chain seq x y z
N MET A 1 29.53 16.70 -10.79
CA MET A 1 29.53 16.41 -9.34
C MET A 1 29.78 14.93 -9.05
N ALA A 2 29.00 13.98 -9.61
CA ALA A 2 29.21 12.54 -9.44
C ALA A 2 30.61 12.04 -9.90
N ALA A 3 31.12 12.51 -11.05
CA ALA A 3 32.47 12.18 -11.51
C ALA A 3 33.59 12.69 -10.56
N GLY A 4 33.34 13.79 -9.85
CA GLY A 4 34.26 14.34 -8.86
C GLY A 4 34.32 13.51 -7.57
N LEU A 5 33.18 12.93 -7.15
CA LEU A 5 33.11 12.02 -6.00
C LEU A 5 33.81 10.69 -6.27
N VAL A 6 33.69 10.16 -7.49
CA VAL A 6 34.40 8.95 -7.92
C VAL A 6 35.91 9.18 -7.98
N ALA A 7 36.36 10.34 -8.47
CA ALA A 7 37.77 10.71 -8.46
C ALA A 7 38.32 10.93 -7.03
N PHE A 8 37.53 11.52 -6.13
CA PHE A 8 37.89 11.72 -4.72
C PHE A 8 38.06 10.39 -3.97
N ALA A 9 37.20 9.41 -4.23
CA ALA A 9 37.31 8.06 -3.69
C ALA A 9 38.51 7.29 -4.27
N ALA A 10 38.83 7.47 -5.56
CA ALA A 10 39.95 6.80 -6.22
C ALA A 10 41.34 7.32 -5.77
N LEU A 11 41.41 8.56 -5.26
CA LEU A 11 42.66 9.21 -4.86
C LEU A 11 43.08 8.97 -3.40
N ASN A 12 42.40 8.11 -2.65
CA ASN A 12 42.69 7.86 -1.22
C ASN A 12 42.82 9.16 -0.42
N ALA A 13 42.04 10.19 -0.80
CA ALA A 13 41.94 11.42 -0.03
C ALA A 13 41.58 11.05 1.41
N PRO A 14 42.19 11.71 2.43
CA PRO A 14 41.94 11.35 3.82
C PRO A 14 40.43 11.36 4.04
N GLY A 15 39.88 10.17 4.30
CA GLY A 15 38.46 10.01 4.55
C GLY A 15 38.03 10.95 5.66
N VAL A 16 36.74 11.30 5.67
CA VAL A 16 36.16 12.08 6.78
C VAL A 16 36.65 11.46 8.10
N PRO A 17 37.30 12.24 8.98
CA PRO A 17 37.90 11.69 10.20
C PRO A 17 36.88 10.87 10.97
N LYS A 18 37.31 9.75 11.57
CA LYS A 18 36.44 8.92 12.42
C LYS A 18 35.77 9.83 13.44
N ARG A 19 34.45 9.74 13.56
CA ARG A 19 33.63 10.56 14.45
C ARG A 19 34.25 10.57 15.85
N ALA A 20 34.58 11.75 16.34
CA ALA A 20 35.04 11.97 17.71
C ALA A 20 33.83 12.43 18.54
N GLY A 21 33.38 11.59 19.47
CA GLY A 21 32.19 11.84 20.30
C GLY A 21 31.68 10.54 20.94
N PRO A 22 30.66 10.60 21.81
CA PRO A 22 29.99 9.39 22.30
C PRO A 22 29.40 8.59 21.13
N PRO A 23 29.28 7.25 21.27
CA PRO A 23 28.68 6.39 20.26
C PRO A 23 27.30 6.93 19.86
N ALA A 24 27.02 7.03 18.55
CA ALA A 24 25.65 7.24 18.08
C ALA A 24 24.95 5.90 17.98
N GLU A 25 24.25 5.56 19.05
CA GLU A 25 23.42 4.38 19.12
C GLU A 25 21.99 4.75 18.73
N GLU A 26 21.56 4.24 17.58
CA GLU A 26 20.19 4.38 17.10
C GLU A 26 19.70 2.98 16.73
N LEU A 27 18.75 2.46 17.51
CA LEU A 27 18.03 1.22 17.20
C LEU A 27 16.59 1.57 16.84
N SER A 28 16.08 0.95 15.79
CA SER A 28 14.65 0.91 15.47
C SER A 28 14.10 -0.48 15.72
N VAL A 29 12.83 -0.57 16.10
CA VAL A 29 12.11 -1.84 16.24
C VAL A 29 11.37 -2.08 14.93
N GLU A 30 11.86 -3.01 14.12
CA GLU A 30 11.29 -3.28 12.80
C GLU A 30 10.04 -4.14 12.86
N ARG A 31 9.97 -5.03 13.86
CA ARG A 31 8.89 -6.00 13.98
C ARG A 31 8.67 -6.37 15.44
N THR A 32 7.40 -6.37 15.82
CA THR A 32 6.92 -6.91 17.09
C THR A 32 6.11 -8.16 16.80
N VAL A 33 6.45 -9.28 17.43
CA VAL A 33 5.68 -10.53 17.36
C VAL A 33 5.24 -10.91 18.76
N LEU A 34 3.92 -10.97 18.94
CA LEU A 34 3.28 -11.37 20.19
C LEU A 34 2.83 -12.82 20.06
N ARG A 35 3.34 -13.67 20.95
CA ARG A 35 2.91 -15.06 21.12
C ARG A 35 2.61 -15.31 22.59
N PRO A 36 1.79 -16.31 22.95
CA PRO A 36 1.52 -16.62 24.34
C PRO A 36 2.81 -16.73 25.17
N GLY A 37 2.95 -15.87 26.19
CA GLY A 37 4.09 -15.84 27.12
C GLY A 37 5.38 -15.19 26.59
N VAL A 38 5.39 -14.59 25.39
CA VAL A 38 6.60 -13.95 24.84
C VAL A 38 6.28 -12.74 23.95
N ILE A 39 7.06 -11.68 24.13
CA ILE A 39 7.17 -10.55 23.21
C ILE A 39 8.50 -10.70 22.46
N GLU A 40 8.45 -10.93 21.15
CA GLU A 40 9.65 -10.97 20.32
C GLU A 40 9.80 -9.64 19.56
N LEU A 41 10.94 -8.98 19.69
CA LEU A 41 11.27 -7.76 18.96
C LEU A 41 12.39 -8.04 17.96
N THR A 42 12.24 -7.60 16.72
CA THR A 42 13.36 -7.51 15.77
C THR A 42 13.85 -6.07 15.76
N VAL A 43 15.09 -5.86 16.18
CA VAL A 43 15.72 -4.53 16.20
C VAL A 43 16.69 -4.38 15.04
N ARG A 44 16.80 -3.19 14.49
CA ARG A 44 17.82 -2.82 13.51
C ARG A 44 18.64 -1.63 13.99
N ASN A 45 19.94 -1.69 13.74
CA ASN A 45 20.83 -0.57 13.97
C ASN A 45 20.81 0.40 12.79
N ASP A 46 20.16 1.54 13.03
CA ASP A 46 20.08 2.66 12.10
C ASP A 46 21.29 3.60 12.22
N GLY A 47 21.99 3.50 13.35
CA GLY A 47 23.15 4.29 13.68
C GLY A 47 24.45 3.82 13.00
N PRO A 48 25.48 4.67 13.01
CA PRO A 48 26.79 4.34 12.46
C PRO A 48 27.60 3.40 13.37
N ASP A 49 27.34 3.41 14.68
CA ASP A 49 28.10 2.70 15.70
C ASP A 49 27.37 1.44 16.17
N ALA A 50 28.12 0.40 16.53
CA ALA A 50 27.53 -0.87 16.95
C ALA A 50 26.88 -0.76 18.33
N VAL A 51 25.66 -1.29 18.48
CA VAL A 51 24.86 -1.18 19.70
C VAL A 51 24.75 -2.53 20.39
N ARG A 52 24.80 -2.55 21.73
CA ARG A 52 24.48 -3.73 22.54
C ARG A 52 23.42 -3.37 23.56
N ILE A 53 22.39 -4.19 23.65
CA ILE A 53 21.30 -4.05 24.62
C ILE A 53 21.76 -4.69 25.93
N GLY A 54 21.67 -3.94 27.03
CA GLY A 54 22.06 -4.38 28.37
C GLY A 54 20.87 -4.72 29.26
N GLN A 55 19.72 -4.08 29.04
CA GLN A 55 18.53 -4.27 29.86
C GLN A 55 17.25 -3.97 29.07
N VAL A 56 16.16 -4.64 29.41
CA VAL A 56 14.82 -4.41 28.84
C VAL A 56 13.83 -4.14 29.97
N SER A 57 12.92 -3.20 29.76
CA SER A 57 11.76 -3.01 30.62
C SER A 57 10.45 -3.03 29.83
N VAL A 58 9.38 -3.52 30.45
CA VAL A 58 8.01 -3.53 29.92
C VAL A 58 7.11 -2.91 30.98
N ASN A 59 6.47 -1.78 30.67
CA ASN A 59 5.69 -0.97 31.61
C ASN A 59 6.46 -0.66 32.91
N ASP A 60 7.70 -0.15 32.76
CA ASP A 60 8.63 0.20 33.83
C ASP A 60 9.13 -0.96 34.71
N ALA A 61 8.71 -2.20 34.42
CA ALA A 61 9.23 -3.40 35.07
C ALA A 61 10.40 -3.98 34.28
N PHE A 62 11.55 -4.18 34.94
CA PHE A 62 12.68 -4.87 34.32
C PHE A 62 12.39 -6.35 34.17
N VAL A 63 12.62 -6.86 32.97
CA VAL A 63 12.31 -8.23 32.58
C VAL A 63 13.54 -8.91 31.98
N PRO A 64 13.66 -10.25 32.12
CA PRO A 64 14.68 -10.98 31.40
C PRO A 64 14.44 -10.88 29.89
N PHE A 65 15.51 -10.99 29.11
CA PHE A 65 15.44 -11.10 27.65
C PHE A 65 16.56 -12.05 27.18
N ASP A 66 16.37 -12.63 26.01
CA ASP A 66 17.36 -13.47 25.33
C ASP A 66 17.89 -12.72 24.10
N SER A 67 19.11 -12.20 24.23
CA SER A 67 19.99 -11.70 23.17
C SER A 67 21.37 -11.37 23.77
N ASP A 68 22.45 -11.75 23.10
CA ASP A 68 23.83 -11.35 23.43
C ASP A 68 24.54 -10.71 22.23
N ALA A 69 23.77 -10.33 21.21
CA ALA A 69 24.34 -9.83 19.96
C ALA A 69 24.78 -8.37 20.10
N GLN A 70 25.96 -8.07 19.55
CA GLN A 70 26.34 -6.71 19.23
C GLN A 70 25.84 -6.39 17.83
N VAL A 71 24.84 -5.51 17.72
CA VAL A 71 24.19 -5.15 16.47
C VAL A 71 25.05 -4.12 15.75
N GLY A 72 25.82 -4.55 14.76
CA GLY A 72 26.60 -3.65 13.89
C GLY A 72 25.71 -2.78 13.01
N ARG A 73 26.29 -1.77 12.34
CA ARG A 73 25.56 -0.87 11.42
C ARG A 73 24.75 -1.64 10.38
N LEU A 74 23.47 -1.28 10.20
CA LEU A 74 22.47 -1.99 9.37
C LEU A 74 22.22 -3.44 9.77
N GLY A 75 22.87 -3.95 10.81
CA GLY A 75 22.63 -5.27 11.38
C GLY A 75 21.26 -5.30 12.05
N ALA A 76 20.69 -6.50 12.12
CA ALA A 76 19.47 -6.75 12.86
C ALA A 76 19.69 -7.89 13.85
N ASP A 77 18.95 -7.84 14.94
CA ASP A 77 18.94 -8.87 15.96
C ASP A 77 17.51 -9.12 16.46
N LYS A 78 17.28 -10.32 16.98
CA LYS A 78 15.99 -10.74 17.51
C LYS A 78 16.07 -10.90 19.03
N LEU A 79 15.32 -10.08 19.74
CA LEU A 79 15.16 -10.15 21.18
C LEU A 79 13.92 -10.94 21.52
N SER A 80 14.07 -11.93 22.41
CA SER A 80 12.94 -12.65 22.99
C SER A 80 12.75 -12.23 24.44
N ILE A 81 11.57 -11.69 24.77
CA ILE A 81 11.25 -11.17 26.11
C ILE A 81 10.15 -12.06 26.70
N PRO A 82 10.46 -12.98 27.63
CA PRO A 82 9.45 -13.78 28.30
C PRO A 82 8.52 -12.87 29.12
N TYR A 83 7.27 -12.74 28.68
CA TYR A 83 6.30 -11.83 29.27
C TYR A 83 4.87 -12.29 28.96
N ASP A 84 4.06 -12.46 30.01
CA ASP A 84 2.65 -12.84 29.91
C ASP A 84 1.80 -11.60 29.61
N TRP A 85 1.73 -11.21 28.33
CA TRP A 85 0.91 -10.10 27.88
C TRP A 85 -0.58 -10.47 27.81
N ILE A 86 -1.43 -9.45 27.86
CA ILE A 86 -2.89 -9.52 27.87
C ILE A 86 -3.41 -8.91 26.58
N GLU A 87 -4.32 -9.60 25.91
CA GLU A 87 -4.94 -9.12 24.67
C GLU A 87 -5.69 -7.81 24.89
N GLY A 88 -5.48 -6.85 23.98
CA GLY A 88 -6.05 -5.51 24.03
C GLY A 88 -5.34 -4.53 24.97
N GLN A 89 -4.33 -4.96 25.73
CA GLN A 89 -3.58 -4.07 26.61
C GLN A 89 -2.46 -3.32 25.86
N ALA A 90 -2.19 -2.07 26.26
CA ALA A 90 -1.05 -1.30 25.79
C ALA A 90 0.23 -1.61 26.60
N TYR A 91 1.38 -1.64 25.93
CA TYR A 91 2.69 -1.82 26.54
C TYR A 91 3.69 -0.79 26.05
N ALA A 92 4.45 -0.21 26.98
CA ALA A 92 5.66 0.56 26.67
C ALA A 92 6.88 -0.34 26.91
N VAL A 93 7.64 -0.64 25.85
CA VAL A 93 8.86 -1.44 25.94
C VAL A 93 10.07 -0.53 25.76
N GLN A 94 10.99 -0.55 26.73
CA GLN A 94 12.23 0.24 26.67
C GLN A 94 13.44 -0.69 26.63
N LEU A 95 14.30 -0.46 25.64
CA LEU A 95 15.59 -1.13 25.47
C LEU A 95 16.67 -0.17 25.94
N HIS A 96 17.43 -0.58 26.96
CA HIS A 96 18.55 0.19 27.47
C HIS A 96 19.87 -0.41 26.97
N THR A 97 20.71 0.42 26.38
CA THR A 97 22.00 -0.02 25.84
C THR A 97 23.05 -0.11 26.94
N THR A 98 24.13 -0.86 26.69
CA THR A 98 25.25 -0.97 27.65
C THR A 98 25.99 0.35 27.88
N THR A 99 25.79 1.36 27.03
CA THR A 99 26.40 2.69 27.18
C THR A 99 25.44 3.73 27.77
N GLY A 100 24.20 3.32 28.10
CA GLY A 100 23.20 4.16 28.76
C GLY A 100 22.18 4.84 27.85
N GLY A 101 22.18 4.53 26.55
CA GLY A 101 21.12 4.92 25.62
C GLY A 101 19.79 4.22 25.95
N THR A 102 18.67 4.86 25.64
CA THR A 102 17.33 4.27 25.80
C THR A 102 16.56 4.39 24.50
N ILE A 103 16.03 3.27 24.03
CA ILE A 103 15.18 3.17 22.84
C ILE A 103 13.82 2.67 23.30
N ALA A 104 12.78 3.48 23.10
CA ALA A 104 11.42 3.13 23.48
C ALA A 104 10.62 2.70 22.24
N THR A 105 9.76 1.71 22.42
CA THR A 105 8.75 1.32 21.44
C THR A 105 7.44 1.05 22.17
N ASP A 106 6.33 1.51 21.59
CA ASP A 106 5.01 1.29 22.14
C ASP A 106 4.30 0.19 21.37
N ILE A 107 3.58 -0.66 22.10
CA ILE A 107 2.62 -1.62 21.60
C ILE A 107 1.26 -1.07 22.02
N PRO A 108 0.59 -0.25 21.19
CA PRO A 108 -0.61 0.47 21.61
C PRO A 108 -1.78 -0.48 21.93
N ILE A 109 -1.88 -1.59 21.20
CA ILE A 109 -2.88 -2.64 21.42
C ILE A 109 -2.20 -3.99 21.17
N ALA A 110 -2.02 -4.79 22.21
CA ALA A 110 -1.45 -6.13 22.09
C ALA A 110 -2.46 -7.11 21.48
N VAL A 111 -2.13 -7.68 20.33
CA VAL A 111 -2.91 -8.72 19.65
C VAL A 111 -1.96 -9.84 19.22
N GLU A 112 -2.38 -11.10 19.37
CA GLU A 112 -1.56 -12.23 18.94
C GLU A 112 -1.19 -12.09 17.46
N THR A 113 0.11 -12.14 17.15
CA THR A 113 0.56 -11.95 15.78
C THR A 113 0.14 -13.15 14.93
N PRO A 114 -0.60 -12.93 13.83
CA PRO A 114 -1.05 -14.02 12.98
C PRO A 114 0.11 -14.89 12.50
N THR A 115 -0.04 -16.21 12.62
CA THR A 115 0.92 -17.14 12.02
C THR A 115 0.71 -17.21 10.52
N THR A 116 1.80 -17.31 9.75
CA THR A 116 1.79 -17.35 8.28
C THR A 116 1.38 -18.73 7.76
N GLY A 117 0.29 -19.27 8.29
CA GLY A 117 -0.28 -20.57 7.93
C GLY A 117 -1.32 -20.46 6.81
N LEU A 118 -1.95 -21.59 6.48
CA LEU A 118 -2.97 -21.65 5.44
C LEU A 118 -4.18 -20.73 5.74
N SER A 119 -4.55 -20.60 7.02
CA SER A 119 -5.64 -19.72 7.47
C SER A 119 -5.36 -18.25 7.13
N PHE A 120 -4.13 -17.79 7.32
CA PHE A 120 -3.72 -16.42 6.98
C PHE A 120 -3.89 -16.14 5.50
N PHE A 121 -3.34 -17.00 4.63
CA PHE A 121 -3.48 -16.84 3.19
C PHE A 121 -4.94 -16.97 2.73
N ALA A 122 -5.77 -17.76 3.41
CA ALA A 122 -7.20 -17.84 3.14
C ALA A 122 -7.92 -16.52 3.47
N VAL A 123 -7.62 -15.88 4.60
CA VAL A 123 -8.17 -14.56 4.96
C VAL A 123 -7.72 -13.49 3.96
N MET A 124 -6.45 -13.49 3.56
CA MET A 124 -5.94 -12.58 2.54
C MET A 124 -6.62 -12.79 1.18
N ALA A 125 -6.86 -14.04 0.79
CA ALA A 125 -7.60 -14.35 -0.42
C ALA A 125 -9.06 -13.91 -0.33
N LEU A 126 -9.69 -14.04 0.84
CA LEU A 126 -11.05 -13.59 1.08
C LEU A 126 -11.15 -12.06 1.00
N LEU A 127 -10.20 -11.33 1.60
CA LEU A 127 -10.09 -9.87 1.49
C LEU A 127 -9.90 -9.45 0.03
N GLY A 128 -8.94 -10.06 -0.68
CA GLY A 128 -8.72 -9.78 -2.10
C GLY A 128 -9.92 -10.11 -2.98
N LEU A 129 -10.70 -11.15 -2.63
CA LEU A 129 -11.95 -11.49 -3.31
C LEU A 129 -13.03 -10.42 -3.10
N TYR A 130 -13.24 -9.98 -1.86
CA TYR A 130 -14.25 -8.99 -1.50
C TYR A 130 -13.91 -7.58 -1.97
N VAL A 131 -12.63 -7.27 -2.11
CA VAL A 131 -12.18 -5.96 -2.58
C VAL A 131 -12.00 -5.95 -4.10
N GLY A 132 -11.52 -7.02 -4.72
CA GLY A 132 -11.28 -7.07 -6.16
C GLY A 132 -12.47 -7.64 -6.94
N ILE A 133 -12.64 -8.96 -6.91
CA ILE A 133 -13.56 -9.65 -7.85
C ILE A 133 -15.01 -9.27 -7.61
N VAL A 134 -15.49 -9.30 -6.36
CA VAL A 134 -16.90 -9.07 -6.03
C VAL A 134 -17.38 -7.70 -6.50
N PRO A 135 -16.77 -6.57 -6.09
CA PRO A 135 -17.22 -5.24 -6.50
C PRO A 135 -17.08 -5.02 -8.00
N VAL A 136 -15.99 -5.48 -8.63
CA VAL A 136 -15.86 -5.39 -10.10
C VAL A 136 -17.05 -6.07 -10.78
N VAL A 137 -17.36 -7.32 -10.40
CA VAL A 137 -18.51 -8.04 -10.97
C VAL A 137 -19.82 -7.33 -10.67
N LEU A 138 -20.04 -6.83 -9.45
CA LEU A 138 -21.21 -6.04 -9.09
C LEU A 138 -21.36 -4.81 -9.99
N GLY A 139 -20.26 -4.10 -10.26
CA GLY A 139 -20.22 -3.00 -11.21
C GLY A 139 -20.65 -3.39 -12.61
N MET A 140 -20.17 -4.54 -13.09
CA MET A 140 -20.52 -5.07 -14.41
C MET A 140 -22.02 -5.40 -14.54
N LEU A 141 -22.72 -5.74 -13.44
CA LEU A 141 -24.16 -6.01 -13.43
C LEU A 141 -25.00 -4.78 -13.80
N PHE A 142 -24.46 -3.57 -13.69
CA PHE A 142 -25.15 -2.33 -14.08
C PHE A 142 -25.15 -2.07 -15.60
N LEU A 143 -24.58 -2.96 -16.43
CA LEU A 143 -24.61 -2.86 -17.89
C LEU A 143 -26.02 -2.54 -18.47
N PRO A 144 -27.13 -3.17 -18.03
CA PRO A 144 -28.47 -2.86 -18.56
C PRO A 144 -28.91 -1.42 -18.27
N TRP A 145 -28.50 -0.87 -17.13
CA TRP A 145 -28.79 0.50 -16.74
C TRP A 145 -27.91 1.49 -17.50
N LEU A 146 -26.61 1.19 -17.66
CA LEU A 146 -25.64 2.00 -18.40
C LEU A 146 -26.09 2.26 -19.84
N ARG A 147 -26.77 1.29 -20.47
CA ARG A 147 -27.39 1.42 -21.81
C ARG A 147 -28.43 2.54 -21.92
N ARG A 148 -28.95 3.06 -20.81
CA ARG A 148 -30.04 4.04 -20.75
C ARG A 148 -29.57 5.45 -20.33
N ILE A 149 -28.30 5.60 -19.95
CA ILE A 149 -27.79 6.86 -19.38
C ILE A 149 -27.13 7.71 -20.46
N GLY A 150 -27.37 9.02 -20.41
CA GLY A 150 -26.66 9.97 -21.28
C GLY A 150 -25.20 10.18 -20.87
N GLU A 151 -24.32 10.41 -21.84
CA GLU A 151 -22.87 10.62 -21.67
C GLU A 151 -22.49 11.67 -20.60
N ARG A 152 -23.37 12.66 -20.35
CA ARG A 152 -23.16 13.67 -19.31
C ARG A 152 -23.06 13.06 -17.91
N TRP A 153 -23.92 12.10 -17.59
CA TRP A 153 -23.96 11.48 -16.27
C TRP A 153 -22.83 10.48 -16.08
N ILE A 154 -22.42 9.80 -17.15
CA ILE A 154 -21.20 8.96 -17.14
C ILE A 154 -19.99 9.83 -16.77
N ARG A 155 -19.83 11.01 -17.38
CA ARG A 155 -18.75 11.95 -17.03
C ARG A 155 -18.78 12.40 -15.57
N VAL A 156 -19.95 12.69 -15.02
CA VAL A 156 -20.10 13.08 -13.61
C VAL A 156 -19.72 11.92 -12.69
N LEU A 157 -20.19 10.70 -12.99
CA LEU A 157 -19.86 9.51 -12.20
C LEU A 157 -18.34 9.24 -12.20
N MET A 158 -17.70 9.33 -13.37
CA MET A 158 -16.24 9.17 -13.47
C MET A 158 -15.48 10.26 -12.71
N ALA A 159 -15.99 11.50 -12.69
CA ALA A 159 -15.40 12.58 -11.91
C ALA A 159 -15.51 12.31 -10.40
N VAL A 160 -16.64 11.76 -9.93
CA VAL A 160 -16.78 11.28 -8.55
C VAL A 160 -15.77 10.19 -8.24
N THR A 161 -15.62 9.18 -9.10
CA THR A 161 -14.60 8.12 -8.92
C THR A 161 -13.18 8.67 -8.79
N ILE A 162 -12.80 9.64 -9.64
CA ILE A 162 -11.49 10.31 -9.53
C ILE A 162 -11.35 11.03 -8.18
N GLY A 163 -12.42 11.66 -7.69
CA GLY A 163 -12.44 12.28 -6.36
C GLY A 163 -12.20 11.30 -5.22
N LEU A 164 -12.86 10.14 -5.25
CA LEU A 164 -12.62 9.06 -4.28
C LEU A 164 -11.14 8.66 -4.29
N LEU A 165 -10.58 8.44 -5.48
CA LEU A 165 -9.20 8.05 -5.67
C LEU A 165 -8.18 9.06 -5.15
N VAL A 166 -8.42 10.36 -5.42
CA VAL A 166 -7.55 11.43 -4.91
C VAL A 166 -7.50 11.41 -3.39
N TRP A 167 -8.65 11.25 -2.72
CA TRP A 167 -8.68 11.18 -1.26
C TRP A 167 -7.94 9.95 -0.74
N LEU A 168 -8.17 8.79 -1.35
CA LEU A 168 -7.52 7.54 -0.95
C LEU A 168 -5.99 7.59 -1.11
N ALA A 169 -5.49 8.24 -2.16
CA ALA A 169 -4.06 8.47 -2.35
C ALA A 169 -3.46 9.35 -1.25
N ILE A 170 -4.18 10.41 -0.84
CA ILE A 170 -3.73 11.30 0.24
C ILE A 170 -3.63 10.51 1.54
N ASP A 171 -4.70 9.81 1.90
CA ASP A 171 -4.80 9.05 3.15
C ASP A 171 -3.72 7.96 3.25
N ALA A 172 -3.60 7.12 2.21
CA ALA A 172 -2.57 6.08 2.14
C ALA A 172 -1.14 6.64 2.14
N THR A 173 -0.92 7.85 1.62
CA THR A 173 0.39 8.51 1.68
C THR A 173 0.71 8.95 3.10
N LEU A 174 -0.24 9.60 3.80
CA LEU A 174 -0.06 10.08 5.16
C LEU A 174 0.23 8.93 6.11
N GLU A 175 -0.59 7.90 6.05
CA GLU A 175 -0.41 6.69 6.84
C GLU A 175 0.89 5.95 6.50
N GLY A 176 1.22 5.81 5.21
CA GLY A 176 2.47 5.20 4.80
C GLY A 176 3.69 5.94 5.37
N VAL A 177 3.62 7.27 5.48
CA VAL A 177 4.68 8.10 6.07
C VAL A 177 4.77 7.89 7.59
N GLU A 178 3.64 7.74 8.27
CA GLU A 178 3.58 7.44 9.71
C GLU A 178 4.20 6.06 10.00
N LEU A 179 3.77 5.02 9.28
CA LEU A 179 4.34 3.67 9.37
C LEU A 179 5.84 3.62 9.01
N ALA A 180 6.28 4.46 8.07
CA ALA A 180 7.69 4.58 7.75
C ALA A 180 8.51 5.24 8.87
N GLY A 181 7.86 6.05 9.71
CA GLY A 181 8.44 6.63 10.93
C GLY A 181 8.66 5.59 12.04
N GLU A 182 7.78 4.58 12.11
CA GLU A 182 7.92 3.45 13.04
C GLU A 182 8.99 2.45 12.60
N GLY A 183 9.23 2.34 11.29
CA GLY A 183 10.25 1.45 10.72
C GLY A 183 11.69 1.98 10.80
N SER A 184 12.62 1.21 10.22
CA SER A 184 14.04 1.59 10.15
C SER A 184 14.25 2.84 9.30
N GLN A 185 14.90 3.84 9.89
CA GLN A 185 15.29 5.08 9.23
C GLN A 185 16.51 4.87 8.32
N ALA A 186 17.25 3.78 8.51
CA ALA A 186 18.44 3.47 7.73
C ALA A 186 18.15 3.22 6.24
N PHE A 187 16.93 2.78 5.93
CA PHE A 187 16.46 2.58 4.55
C PHE A 187 15.82 3.84 3.92
N GLY A 188 15.83 4.97 4.63
CA GLY A 188 15.30 6.25 4.16
C GLY A 188 13.92 6.60 4.70
N GLY A 189 13.38 5.82 5.64
CA GLY A 189 12.14 6.15 6.37
C GLY A 189 10.99 6.56 5.44
N PRO A 190 10.35 7.73 5.64
CA PRO A 190 9.27 8.23 4.78
C PRO A 190 9.57 8.28 3.28
N ALA A 191 10.84 8.37 2.88
CA ALA A 191 11.21 8.35 1.46
C ALA A 191 10.83 7.03 0.76
N LEU A 192 10.68 5.93 1.50
CA LEU A 192 10.25 4.63 0.97
C LEU A 192 8.85 4.68 0.37
N VAL A 193 7.94 5.47 0.95
CA VAL A 193 6.57 5.64 0.43
C VAL A 193 6.62 6.28 -0.95
N PHE A 194 7.35 7.39 -1.07
CA PHE A 194 7.49 8.10 -2.34
C PHE A 194 8.26 7.28 -3.37
N LEU A 195 9.30 6.55 -2.95
CA LEU A 195 10.03 5.63 -3.81
C LEU A 195 9.11 4.53 -4.35
N GLY A 196 8.33 3.90 -3.47
CA GLY A 196 7.32 2.91 -3.84
C GLY A 196 6.31 3.46 -4.84
N ALA A 197 5.79 4.66 -4.57
CA ALA A 197 4.84 5.34 -5.45
C ALA A 197 5.41 5.61 -6.84
N VAL A 198 6.64 6.16 -6.91
CA VAL A 198 7.31 6.42 -8.19
C VAL A 198 7.60 5.12 -8.93
N LEU A 199 8.15 4.11 -8.26
CA LEU A 199 8.48 2.83 -8.89
C LEU A 199 7.23 2.13 -9.42
N ALA A 200 6.15 2.08 -8.64
CA ALA A 200 4.90 1.48 -9.05
C ALA A 200 4.25 2.26 -10.19
N TYR A 201 4.18 3.60 -10.10
CA TYR A 201 3.68 4.44 -11.19
C TYR A 201 4.47 4.18 -12.48
N LEU A 202 5.81 4.22 -12.44
CA LEU A 202 6.64 4.00 -13.62
C LEU A 202 6.50 2.57 -14.17
N ALA A 203 6.46 1.57 -13.30
CA ALA A 203 6.27 0.18 -13.70
C ALA A 203 4.92 -0.03 -14.39
N LEU A 204 3.84 0.47 -13.77
CA LEU A 204 2.48 0.36 -14.32
C LEU A 204 2.35 1.19 -15.61
N SER A 205 2.85 2.42 -15.65
CA SER A 205 2.87 3.24 -16.88
C SER A 205 3.69 2.60 -17.99
N GLY A 206 4.81 1.93 -17.66
CA GLY A 206 5.64 1.19 -18.61
C GLY A 206 4.94 -0.04 -19.16
N ILE A 207 4.31 -0.84 -18.29
CA ILE A 207 3.49 -1.99 -18.68
C ILE A 207 2.30 -1.52 -19.54
N ASP A 208 1.61 -0.47 -19.13
CA ASP A 208 0.48 0.11 -19.84
C ASP A 208 0.89 0.66 -21.21
N ALA A 209 2.03 1.35 -21.32
CA ALA A 209 2.60 1.77 -22.59
C ALA A 209 2.96 0.58 -23.49
N TRP A 210 3.54 -0.49 -22.94
CA TRP A 210 3.86 -1.71 -23.68
C TRP A 210 2.60 -2.44 -24.17
N VAL A 211 1.57 -2.52 -23.33
CA VAL A 211 0.26 -3.07 -23.70
C VAL A 211 -0.42 -2.22 -24.77
N ARG A 212 -0.34 -0.88 -24.67
CA ARG A 212 -0.87 0.06 -25.68
C ARG A 212 -0.11 0.04 -27.00
N GLY A 213 1.21 -0.12 -26.98
CA GLY A 213 1.99 -0.32 -28.21
C GLY A 213 1.50 -1.54 -29.00
N ARG A 214 1.04 -2.59 -28.30
CA ARG A 214 0.38 -3.76 -28.90
C ARG A 214 -1.10 -3.54 -29.26
N ARG A 215 -1.70 -2.43 -28.81
CA ARG A 215 -3.08 -1.99 -29.07
C ARG A 215 -3.19 -1.10 -30.30
N GLU A 216 -2.21 -0.22 -30.57
CA GLU A 216 -2.23 0.58 -31.81
C GLU A 216 -2.07 -0.29 -33.05
N THR A 217 -1.26 -1.36 -32.98
CA THR A 217 -1.20 -2.41 -34.01
C THR A 217 -2.55 -3.11 -34.18
N ALA A 218 -3.30 -3.26 -33.09
CA ALA A 218 -4.60 -3.93 -33.04
C ALA A 218 -5.76 -3.07 -33.59
N GLU A 219 -5.75 -1.76 -33.32
CA GLU A 219 -6.74 -0.83 -33.85
C GLU A 219 -6.50 -0.55 -35.34
N ALA A 220 -5.23 -0.52 -35.79
CA ALA A 220 -4.87 -0.54 -37.22
C ALA A 220 -5.33 -1.83 -37.94
N GLU A 221 -5.48 -2.92 -37.21
CA GLU A 221 -6.04 -4.21 -37.67
C GLU A 221 -7.57 -4.33 -37.49
N GLY A 222 -8.27 -3.30 -36.99
CA GLY A 222 -9.74 -3.27 -36.91
C GLY A 222 -10.38 -4.09 -35.79
N ILE A 223 -9.71 -4.25 -34.64
CA ILE A 223 -10.07 -5.29 -33.67
C ILE A 223 -11.22 -4.87 -32.72
N GLY A 224 -12.23 -5.74 -32.59
CA GLY A 224 -13.54 -5.45 -31.98
C GLY A 224 -13.61 -5.33 -30.44
N SER A 225 -14.81 -4.93 -29.94
CA SER A 225 -15.14 -4.63 -28.54
C SER A 225 -14.61 -5.62 -27.48
N ALA A 226 -14.38 -6.88 -27.85
CA ALA A 226 -13.86 -7.89 -26.94
C ALA A 226 -12.37 -7.73 -26.60
N ARG A 227 -11.54 -7.29 -27.54
CA ARG A 227 -10.13 -7.00 -27.23
C ARG A 227 -10.03 -5.74 -26.38
N LEU A 228 -10.85 -4.73 -26.65
CA LEU A 228 -10.89 -3.50 -25.84
C LEU A 228 -11.29 -3.78 -24.39
N ALA A 229 -12.37 -4.54 -24.16
CA ALA A 229 -12.79 -4.90 -22.80
C ALA A 229 -11.73 -5.75 -22.06
N LEU A 230 -11.04 -6.65 -22.77
CA LEU A 230 -9.94 -7.44 -22.20
C LEU A 230 -8.77 -6.54 -21.79
N LEU A 231 -8.36 -5.59 -22.63
CA LEU A 231 -7.28 -4.65 -22.31
C LEU A 231 -7.64 -3.77 -21.11
N ILE A 232 -8.89 -3.29 -21.03
CA ILE A 232 -9.40 -2.56 -19.86
C ILE A 232 -9.33 -3.45 -18.60
N SER A 233 -9.78 -4.70 -18.70
CA SER A 233 -9.77 -5.63 -17.57
C SER A 233 -8.35 -5.96 -17.09
N VAL A 234 -7.39 -6.10 -17.99
CA VAL A 234 -5.97 -6.30 -17.63
C VAL A 234 -5.40 -5.06 -16.95
N GLY A 235 -5.71 -3.86 -17.45
CA GLY A 235 -5.30 -2.59 -16.82
C GLY A 235 -5.83 -2.47 -15.40
N ILE A 236 -7.12 -2.72 -15.20
CA ILE A 236 -7.76 -2.76 -13.87
C ILE A 236 -7.13 -3.85 -12.99
N GLY A 237 -6.85 -5.03 -13.56
CA GLY A 237 -6.16 -6.11 -12.84
C GLY A 237 -4.82 -5.68 -12.27
N LEU A 238 -4.00 -4.98 -13.05
CA LEU A 238 -2.72 -4.48 -12.57
C LEU A 238 -2.89 -3.41 -11.47
N HIS A 239 -3.97 -2.63 -11.51
CA HIS A 239 -4.30 -1.68 -10.44
C HIS A 239 -4.71 -2.40 -9.15
N ASN A 240 -5.61 -3.37 -9.24
CA ASN A 240 -6.12 -4.15 -8.11
C ASN A 240 -5.03 -4.94 -7.39
N LEU A 241 -3.94 -5.30 -8.09
CA LEU A 241 -2.73 -5.82 -7.45
C LEU A 241 -2.18 -4.85 -6.39
N GLY A 242 -2.12 -3.55 -6.70
CA GLY A 242 -1.67 -2.50 -5.78
C GLY A 242 -2.58 -2.32 -4.58
N GLU A 243 -3.90 -2.37 -4.78
CA GLU A 243 -4.88 -2.32 -3.69
C GLU A 243 -4.73 -3.50 -2.72
N GLY A 244 -4.53 -4.70 -3.27
CA GLY A 244 -4.23 -5.89 -2.50
C GLY A 244 -2.96 -5.73 -1.66
N LEU A 245 -1.88 -5.20 -2.25
CA LEU A 245 -0.63 -4.93 -1.53
C LEU A 245 -0.86 -4.01 -0.32
N ALA A 246 -1.63 -2.95 -0.50
CA ALA A 246 -1.96 -1.99 0.56
C ALA A 246 -2.75 -2.65 1.70
N ILE A 247 -3.84 -3.37 1.39
CA ILE A 247 -4.68 -4.03 2.41
C ILE A 247 -3.91 -5.13 3.14
N GLY A 248 -3.16 -5.96 2.41
CA GLY A 248 -2.36 -7.02 3.01
C GLY A 248 -1.33 -6.46 3.99
N SER A 249 -0.66 -5.36 3.61
CA SER A 249 0.34 -4.70 4.48
C SER A 249 -0.31 -4.09 5.72
N ALA A 250 -1.45 -3.42 5.57
CA ALA A 250 -2.22 -2.86 6.68
C ALA A 250 -2.67 -3.95 7.67
N TYR A 251 -3.15 -5.09 7.16
CA TYR A 251 -3.54 -6.22 7.98
C TYR A 251 -2.35 -6.84 8.74
N ALA A 252 -1.22 -7.03 8.06
CA ALA A 252 -0.02 -7.63 8.66
C ALA A 252 0.57 -6.80 9.82
N LEU A 253 0.36 -5.48 9.79
CA LEU A 253 0.77 -4.55 10.83
C LEU A 253 -0.28 -4.35 11.92
N GLY A 254 -1.47 -4.95 11.80
CA GLY A 254 -2.56 -4.74 12.76
C GLY A 254 -3.21 -3.35 12.65
N ALA A 255 -2.98 -2.61 11.56
CA ALA A 255 -3.60 -1.31 11.29
C ALA A 255 -5.06 -1.50 10.84
N LEU A 256 -5.92 -1.96 11.75
CA LEU A 256 -7.31 -2.36 11.46
C LEU A 256 -8.16 -1.21 10.92
N ALA A 257 -7.99 0.00 11.47
CA ALA A 257 -8.75 1.19 11.05
C ALA A 257 -8.41 1.57 9.60
N LEU A 258 -7.11 1.68 9.29
CA LEU A 258 -6.61 1.88 7.93
C LEU A 258 -7.12 0.77 6.99
N GLY A 259 -6.96 -0.49 7.38
CA GLY A 259 -7.38 -1.64 6.59
C GLY A 259 -8.88 -1.58 6.24
N ALA A 260 -9.73 -1.27 7.22
CA ALA A 260 -11.17 -1.12 7.01
C ALA A 260 -11.50 0.05 6.06
N PHE A 261 -10.85 1.20 6.25
CA PHE A 261 -11.03 2.36 5.38
C PHE A 261 -10.63 2.09 3.93
N LEU A 262 -9.45 1.48 3.72
CA LEU A 262 -8.96 1.05 2.42
C LEU A 262 -9.95 0.07 1.74
N VAL A 263 -10.42 -0.95 2.47
CA VAL A 263 -11.39 -1.92 1.96
C VAL A 263 -12.67 -1.23 1.47
N ILE A 264 -13.24 -0.32 2.25
CA ILE A 264 -14.46 0.41 1.86
C ILE A 264 -14.21 1.29 0.62
N GLY A 265 -13.10 2.04 0.61
CA GLY A 265 -12.74 2.91 -0.51
C GLY A 265 -12.57 2.14 -1.82
N PHE A 266 -11.79 1.05 -1.79
CA PHE A 266 -11.55 0.21 -2.94
C PHE A 266 -12.81 -0.51 -3.42
N VAL A 267 -13.68 -1.00 -2.51
CA VAL A 267 -14.98 -1.60 -2.90
C VAL A 267 -15.84 -0.62 -3.71
N LEU A 268 -15.93 0.64 -3.28
CA LEU A 268 -16.69 1.68 -3.99
C LEU A 268 -16.11 1.95 -5.37
N GLN A 269 -14.78 2.13 -5.46
CA GLN A 269 -14.09 2.38 -6.72
C GLN A 269 -14.20 1.19 -7.67
N ASN A 270 -13.89 -0.03 -7.22
CA ASN A 270 -13.92 -1.24 -8.05
C ASN A 270 -15.31 -1.55 -8.61
N THR A 271 -16.36 -1.16 -7.87
CA THR A 271 -17.72 -1.18 -8.40
C THR A 271 -17.87 -0.25 -9.60
N THR A 272 -17.29 0.95 -9.57
CA THR A 272 -17.31 1.85 -10.73
C THR A 272 -16.38 1.40 -11.87
N GLU A 273 -15.28 0.71 -11.58
CA GLU A 273 -14.39 0.15 -12.61
C GLU A 273 -15.03 -1.03 -13.36
N GLY A 274 -15.86 -1.82 -12.68
CA GLY A 274 -16.71 -2.82 -13.32
C GLY A 274 -17.60 -2.24 -14.42
N LEU A 275 -18.08 -1.00 -14.27
CA LEU A 275 -18.81 -0.29 -15.33
C LEU A 275 -17.91 -0.05 -16.55
N ALA A 276 -16.67 0.41 -16.32
CA ALA A 276 -15.72 0.73 -17.39
C ALA A 276 -15.39 -0.50 -18.26
N ILE A 277 -15.30 -1.69 -17.66
CA ILE A 277 -15.09 -2.96 -18.38
C ILE A 277 -16.23 -3.24 -19.37
N VAL A 278 -17.47 -2.91 -19.01
CA VAL A 278 -18.66 -3.24 -19.81
C VAL A 278 -19.09 -2.12 -20.76
N VAL A 279 -18.53 -0.92 -20.66
CA VAL A 279 -18.78 0.21 -21.59
C VAL A 279 -18.60 -0.21 -23.07
N PRO A 280 -17.53 -0.92 -23.49
CA PRO A 280 -17.38 -1.37 -24.89
C PRO A 280 -18.49 -2.30 -25.39
N TYR A 281 -19.27 -2.88 -24.48
CA TYR A 281 -20.41 -3.76 -24.75
C TYR A 281 -21.77 -3.07 -24.57
N ALA A 282 -21.81 -1.75 -24.32
CA ALA A 282 -23.07 -1.02 -24.16
C ALA A 282 -24.02 -1.25 -25.34
N GLN A 283 -23.51 -1.27 -26.58
CA GLN A 283 -24.32 -1.48 -27.78
C GLN A 283 -24.22 -2.89 -28.40
N ARG A 284 -23.65 -3.87 -27.69
CA ARG A 284 -23.48 -5.24 -28.20
C ARG A 284 -23.93 -6.28 -27.18
N THR A 285 -24.29 -7.47 -27.66
CA THR A 285 -24.55 -8.63 -26.80
C THR A 285 -23.24 -9.25 -26.35
N VAL A 286 -23.16 -9.64 -25.09
CA VAL A 286 -21.99 -10.30 -24.49
C VAL A 286 -22.49 -11.46 -23.64
N SER A 287 -21.76 -12.59 -23.67
CA SER A 287 -22.11 -13.75 -22.85
C SER A 287 -21.74 -13.52 -21.39
N ALA A 288 -22.51 -14.12 -20.47
CA ALA A 288 -22.21 -14.07 -19.04
C ALA A 288 -20.83 -14.64 -18.71
N SER A 289 -20.42 -15.72 -19.38
CA SER A 289 -19.10 -16.34 -19.20
C SER A 289 -17.94 -15.38 -19.52
N ARG A 290 -18.10 -14.54 -20.54
CA ARG A 290 -17.08 -13.54 -20.88
C ARG A 290 -17.04 -12.43 -19.84
N LEU A 291 -18.18 -11.98 -19.34
CA LEU A 291 -18.23 -10.99 -18.26
C LEU A 291 -17.55 -11.53 -17.00
N VAL A 292 -17.82 -12.77 -16.60
CA VAL A 292 -17.14 -13.40 -15.45
C VAL A 292 -15.62 -13.49 -15.69
N GLY A 293 -15.19 -13.91 -16.88
CA GLY A 293 -13.76 -13.97 -17.20
C GLY A 293 -13.07 -12.60 -17.14
N LEU A 294 -13.71 -11.56 -17.66
CA LEU A 294 -13.20 -10.18 -17.59
C LEU A 294 -13.14 -9.68 -16.15
N GLY A 295 -14.19 -9.91 -15.35
CA GLY A 295 -14.22 -9.56 -13.94
C GLY A 295 -13.16 -10.31 -13.11
N ALA A 296 -12.88 -11.57 -13.43
CA ALA A 296 -11.81 -12.34 -12.79
C ALA A 296 -10.41 -11.79 -13.15
N ILE A 297 -10.17 -11.44 -14.41
CA ILE A 297 -8.89 -10.83 -14.84
C ILE A 297 -8.66 -9.49 -14.13
N ALA A 298 -9.72 -8.71 -13.97
CA ALA A 298 -9.70 -7.44 -13.27
C ALA A 298 -9.57 -7.57 -11.75
N GLY A 299 -10.26 -8.52 -11.12
CA GLY A 299 -10.31 -8.60 -9.65
C GLY A 299 -9.30 -9.54 -9.00
N ALA A 300 -8.93 -10.65 -9.64
CA ALA A 300 -8.09 -11.68 -9.04
C ALA A 300 -6.68 -11.19 -8.63
N PRO A 301 -6.04 -10.24 -9.33
CA PRO A 301 -4.75 -9.73 -8.88
C PRO A 301 -4.76 -9.10 -7.48
N ALA A 302 -5.90 -8.61 -6.98
CA ALA A 302 -6.01 -8.14 -5.59
C ALA A 302 -5.70 -9.24 -4.57
N ILE A 303 -6.00 -10.50 -4.88
CA ILE A 303 -5.66 -11.64 -4.03
C ILE A 303 -4.14 -11.83 -3.97
N ALA A 304 -3.48 -11.79 -5.13
CA ALA A 304 -2.02 -11.88 -5.19
C ALA A 304 -1.37 -10.70 -4.46
N GLY A 305 -1.93 -9.51 -4.61
CA GLY A 305 -1.51 -8.31 -3.88
C GLY A 305 -1.64 -8.50 -2.38
N ALA A 306 -2.78 -8.97 -1.89
CA ALA A 306 -3.03 -9.21 -0.47
C ALA A 306 -2.10 -10.27 0.13
N TRP A 307 -1.74 -11.31 -0.63
CA TRP A 307 -0.72 -12.27 -0.20
C TRP A 307 0.67 -11.66 -0.08
N ILE A 308 1.08 -10.87 -1.07
CA ILE A 308 2.39 -10.22 -1.06
C ILE A 308 2.45 -9.16 0.04
N GLY A 309 1.43 -8.31 0.14
CA GLY A 309 1.30 -7.29 1.18
C GLY A 309 1.22 -7.90 2.57
N GLY A 310 0.43 -8.96 2.74
CA GLY A 310 0.31 -9.71 3.99
C GLY A 310 1.63 -10.34 4.46
N SER A 311 2.58 -10.51 3.55
CA SER A 311 3.94 -10.96 3.89
C SER A 311 4.88 -9.81 4.32
N ALA A 312 4.40 -8.56 4.37
CA ALA A 312 5.17 -7.43 4.88
C ALA A 312 5.17 -7.42 6.41
N TYR A 313 6.22 -7.98 7.00
CA TYR A 313 6.34 -8.13 8.45
C TYR A 313 7.07 -6.97 9.17
N ASN A 314 7.42 -5.89 8.47
CA ASN A 314 8.05 -4.71 9.06
C ASN A 314 7.56 -3.41 8.41
N GLY A 315 7.62 -2.32 9.17
CA GLY A 315 7.12 -1.00 8.76
C GLY A 315 7.77 -0.47 7.47
N SER A 316 9.07 -0.71 7.26
CA SER A 316 9.78 -0.24 6.06
C SER A 316 9.27 -0.89 4.77
N VAL A 317 9.05 -2.22 4.77
CA VAL A 317 8.48 -2.93 3.62
C VAL A 317 7.02 -2.53 3.41
N ALA A 318 6.24 -2.44 4.49
CA ALA A 318 4.85 -2.00 4.40
C ALA A 318 4.72 -0.57 3.84
N ALA A 319 5.56 0.38 4.27
CA ALA A 319 5.60 1.74 3.75
C ALA A 319 5.95 1.78 2.24
N LEU A 320 6.91 0.96 1.80
CA LEU A 320 7.24 0.82 0.38
C LEU A 320 6.05 0.28 -0.42
N LEU A 321 5.33 -0.72 0.11
CA LEU A 321 4.18 -1.34 -0.56
C LEU A 321 2.92 -0.46 -0.54
N LEU A 322 2.66 0.26 0.55
CA LEU A 322 1.62 1.30 0.61
C LEU A 322 1.92 2.43 -0.39
N GLY A 323 3.18 2.87 -0.43
CA GLY A 323 3.68 3.77 -1.48
C GLY A 323 3.39 3.22 -2.88
N ALA A 324 3.69 1.95 -3.13
CA ALA A 324 3.37 1.32 -4.41
C ALA A 324 1.87 1.36 -4.73
N GLY A 325 1.00 1.16 -3.73
CA GLY A 325 -0.45 1.38 -3.85
C GLY A 325 -0.82 2.81 -4.25
N VAL A 326 -0.22 3.83 -3.62
CA VAL A 326 -0.40 5.24 -3.99
C VAL A 326 0.02 5.49 -5.44
N GLY A 327 1.17 4.96 -5.86
CA GLY A 327 1.65 5.04 -7.24
C GLY A 327 0.66 4.43 -8.24
N ALA A 328 0.05 3.30 -7.89
CA ALA A 328 -0.99 2.65 -8.68
C ALA A 328 -2.26 3.50 -8.78
N ILE A 329 -2.70 4.13 -7.69
CA ILE A 329 -3.83 5.06 -7.68
C ILE A 329 -3.57 6.25 -8.61
N VAL A 330 -2.42 6.90 -8.49
CA VAL A 330 -2.06 8.06 -9.33
C VAL A 330 -2.07 7.68 -10.81
N GLN A 331 -1.56 6.50 -11.13
CA GLN A 331 -1.57 5.96 -12.48
C GLN A 331 -3.00 5.77 -13.01
N VAL A 332 -3.94 5.27 -12.20
CA VAL A 332 -5.35 5.13 -12.58
C VAL A 332 -6.04 6.48 -12.75
N ILE A 333 -5.81 7.44 -11.85
CA ILE A 333 -6.34 8.80 -12.01
C ILE A 333 -5.93 9.35 -13.38
N GLN A 334 -4.67 9.19 -13.77
CA GLN A 334 -4.17 9.62 -15.08
C GLN A 334 -4.93 8.94 -16.25
N GLN A 335 -5.26 7.66 -16.12
CA GLN A 335 -6.04 6.92 -17.12
C GLN A 335 -7.51 7.35 -17.19
N LEU A 336 -8.10 7.78 -16.06
CA LEU A 336 -9.51 8.19 -16.00
C LEU A 336 -9.73 9.65 -16.44
N VAL A 337 -8.75 10.53 -16.28
CA VAL A 337 -8.86 11.97 -16.65
C VAL A 337 -9.36 12.22 -18.08
N PRO A 338 -8.96 11.47 -19.13
CA PRO A 338 -9.53 11.65 -20.47
C PRO A 338 -11.04 11.45 -20.53
N THR A 339 -11.60 10.55 -19.71
CA THR A 339 -13.03 10.18 -19.75
C THR A 339 -13.95 11.29 -19.24
N ILE A 340 -13.44 12.17 -18.37
CA ILE A 340 -14.22 13.25 -17.77
C ILE A 340 -14.24 14.53 -18.62
N ARG A 341 -13.38 14.64 -19.65
CA ARG A 341 -13.21 15.86 -20.44
C ARG A 341 -14.52 16.32 -21.09
N ASP A 342 -14.75 17.63 -21.07
CA ASP A 342 -15.87 18.24 -21.77
C ASP A 342 -15.64 18.29 -23.30
N ARG A 343 -16.61 18.81 -24.05
CA ARG A 343 -16.52 18.94 -25.52
C ARG A 343 -15.38 19.84 -25.98
N LEU A 344 -14.84 20.70 -25.11
CA LEU A 344 -13.70 21.58 -25.38
C LEU A 344 -12.38 20.94 -24.93
N GLY A 345 -12.39 19.68 -24.49
CA GLY A 345 -11.22 18.95 -24.01
C GLY A 345 -10.78 19.31 -22.59
N ARG A 346 -11.56 20.12 -21.86
CA ARG A 346 -11.21 20.56 -20.51
C ARG A 346 -11.56 19.47 -19.50
N ALA A 347 -10.58 19.05 -18.69
CA ALA A 347 -10.81 18.12 -17.59
C ALA A 347 -11.45 18.82 -16.37
N LEU A 348 -11.08 20.07 -16.13
CA LEU A 348 -11.58 20.87 -15.02
C LEU A 348 -12.61 21.89 -15.52
N TYR A 349 -13.88 21.56 -15.35
CA TYR A 349 -15.04 22.40 -15.62
C TYR A 349 -16.07 22.17 -14.51
N PRO A 350 -17.07 23.05 -14.30
CA PRO A 350 -17.87 23.05 -13.07
C PRO A 350 -18.45 21.69 -12.66
N ALA A 351 -19.00 20.92 -13.60
CA ALA A 351 -19.58 19.61 -13.28
C ALA A 351 -18.52 18.55 -12.91
N SER A 352 -17.36 18.55 -13.58
CA SER A 352 -16.24 17.66 -13.24
C SER A 352 -15.63 18.01 -11.89
N VAL A 353 -15.38 19.31 -11.63
CA VAL A 353 -14.87 19.79 -10.34
C VAL A 353 -15.83 19.45 -9.21
N SER A 354 -17.14 19.65 -9.43
CA SER A 354 -18.17 19.28 -8.44
C SER A 354 -18.19 17.77 -8.19
N GLY A 355 -18.02 16.96 -9.24
CA GLY A 355 -17.91 15.50 -9.12
C GLY A 355 -16.70 15.08 -8.30
N ILE A 356 -15.51 15.59 -8.63
CA ILE A 356 -14.26 15.32 -7.90
C ILE A 356 -14.40 15.73 -6.44
N ALA A 357 -14.88 16.94 -6.17
CA ALA A 357 -15.10 17.43 -4.82
C ALA A 357 -16.11 16.57 -4.05
N ALA A 358 -17.20 16.13 -4.70
CA ALA A 358 -18.18 15.24 -4.09
C ALA A 358 -17.57 13.87 -3.77
N GLY A 359 -16.75 13.30 -4.66
CA GLY A 359 -16.02 12.06 -4.39
C GLY A 359 -15.10 12.18 -3.18
N MET A 360 -14.26 13.22 -3.14
CA MET A 360 -13.40 13.48 -1.99
C MET A 360 -14.20 13.65 -0.69
N ALA A 361 -15.30 14.41 -0.75
CA ALA A 361 -16.18 14.61 0.40
C ALA A 361 -16.82 13.30 0.89
N ILE A 362 -17.22 12.39 -0.02
CA ILE A 362 -17.79 11.09 0.36
C ILE A 362 -16.80 10.29 1.19
N LEU A 363 -15.54 10.13 0.75
CA LEU A 363 -14.57 9.37 1.54
C LEU A 363 -14.12 10.10 2.80
N TYR A 364 -13.93 11.42 2.75
CA TYR A 364 -13.62 12.19 3.95
C TYR A 364 -14.69 12.02 5.03
N LEU A 365 -15.97 12.17 4.66
CA LEU A 365 -17.09 11.98 5.59
C LEU A 365 -17.20 10.52 6.05
N THR A 366 -16.91 9.56 5.17
CA THR A 366 -16.88 8.13 5.54
C THR A 366 -15.79 7.86 6.57
N GLY A 367 -14.59 8.43 6.39
CA GLY A 367 -13.49 8.33 7.35
C GLY A 367 -13.87 8.91 8.72
N LEU A 368 -14.56 10.06 8.75
CA LEU A 368 -15.08 10.64 10.00
C LEU A 368 -16.13 9.76 10.70
N LEU A 369 -16.94 9.02 9.95
CA LEU A 369 -17.96 8.13 10.51
C LEU A 369 -17.41 6.79 10.98
N VAL A 370 -16.32 6.31 10.37
CA VAL A 370 -15.70 5.02 10.67
C VAL A 370 -14.61 5.17 11.74
N GLY A 371 -13.88 6.29 11.76
CA GLY A 371 -12.83 6.57 12.73
C GLY A 371 -13.27 7.38 13.96
N GLY A 372 -14.56 7.70 14.07
CA GLY A 372 -15.15 8.46 15.19
C GLY A 372 -15.77 7.59 16.27
#